data_AF-A9CLS3-F1
#
_entry.id   AF-A9CLS3-F1
#
_cell.length_a   1.000
_cell.length_b   1.000
_cell.length_c   1.000
_cell.angle_alpha   90.00
_cell.angle_beta   90.00
_cell.angle_gamma   90.00
#
_symmetry.space_group_name_H-M   'P 1'
#
loop_
_entity.id
_entity.type
_entity.pdbx_description
1 polymer ?
#
loop_
_entity_poly.entity_id
_entity_poly.type
_entity_poly.pdbx_seq_one_letter_code
_entity_poly.pdbx_strand_id
1 'polypeptide(L)'
;MYLPAFQTYVCELDDFHRHVWGAYVTIFPRHIILLPAVALVIAIFPLPYGYYTLLRLVITAFAAFFAYIEYGQHKAFTGWVFGFICVALLFNPLIPVHLSRSSWFILDLIAAGAFAAYWKFFDKISRA
;
A
#
# COMPACT_ATOMS: atom_id res chain seq x y z
N MET A 1 33.47 20.67 12.59
CA MET A 1 32.78 21.97 12.49
C MET A 1 32.26 22.11 11.06
N TYR A 2 31.26 21.30 10.68
CA TYR A 2 30.63 21.39 9.36
C TYR A 2 29.32 22.17 9.50
N LEU A 3 29.05 22.99 8.50
CA LEU A 3 28.35 24.27 8.59
C LEU A 3 26.85 24.13 8.93
N PRO A 4 26.32 24.97 9.86
CA PRO A 4 24.89 24.99 10.20
C PRO A 4 24.00 25.27 8.98
N ALA A 5 24.53 25.95 7.96
CA ALA A 5 23.82 26.21 6.71
C ALA A 5 23.43 24.94 5.94
N PHE A 6 24.27 23.89 5.94
CA PHE A 6 23.94 22.64 5.26
C PHE A 6 22.76 21.93 5.92
N GLN A 7 22.71 21.94 7.25
CA GLN A 7 21.60 21.37 8.03
C GLN A 7 20.27 22.10 7.73
N THR A 8 20.31 23.42 7.54
CA THR A 8 19.12 24.23 7.23
C THR A 8 18.58 23.89 5.84
N TYR A 9 19.43 23.78 4.81
CA TYR A 9 18.99 23.36 3.48
C TYR A 9 18.39 21.96 3.48
N VAL A 10 18.97 21.02 4.24
CA VAL A 10 18.43 19.66 4.36
C VAL A 10 17.06 19.68 5.06
N CYS A 11 16.88 20.45 6.13
CA CYS A 11 15.59 20.62 6.79
C CYS A 11 14.53 21.24 5.87
N GLU A 12 14.91 22.26 5.08
CA GLU A 12 13.98 22.99 4.22
C GLU A 12 13.60 22.19 2.98
N LEU A 13 14.53 21.39 2.45
CA LEU A 13 14.24 20.39 1.42
C LEU A 13 13.32 19.28 1.98
N ASP A 14 13.56 18.82 3.21
CA ASP A 14 12.69 17.85 3.89
C ASP A 14 11.29 18.41 4.15
N ASP A 15 11.16 19.68 4.55
CA ASP A 15 9.87 20.33 4.78
C ASP A 15 9.14 20.64 3.48
N PHE A 16 9.84 21.07 2.42
CA PHE A 16 9.26 21.21 1.09
C PHE A 16 8.81 19.86 0.53
N HIS A 17 9.66 18.82 0.63
CA HIS A 17 9.29 17.46 0.26
C HIS A 17 8.10 17.00 1.10
N ARG A 18 8.04 17.25 2.42
CA ARG A 18 6.87 16.94 3.26
C ARG A 18 5.61 17.69 2.87
N HIS A 19 5.70 18.97 2.52
CA HIS A 19 4.53 19.77 2.16
C HIS A 19 3.98 19.36 0.80
N VAL A 20 4.87 19.18 -0.19
CA VAL A 20 4.50 18.75 -1.54
C VAL A 20 4.07 17.29 -1.53
N TRP A 21 4.80 16.39 -0.86
CA TRP A 21 4.44 14.97 -0.74
C TRP A 21 3.17 14.77 0.09
N GLY A 22 3.03 15.47 1.22
CA GLY A 22 1.83 15.44 2.05
C GLY A 22 0.60 15.97 1.31
N ALA A 23 0.75 17.07 0.56
CA ALA A 23 -0.31 17.60 -0.30
C ALA A 23 -0.62 16.63 -1.45
N TYR A 24 0.39 16.10 -2.16
CA TYR A 24 0.16 15.11 -3.22
C TYR A 24 -0.54 13.87 -2.70
N VAL A 25 -0.11 13.30 -1.57
CA VAL A 25 -0.72 12.11 -0.96
C VAL A 25 -2.15 12.35 -0.50
N THR A 26 -2.48 13.55 -0.01
CA THR A 26 -3.85 13.91 0.39
C THR A 26 -4.74 14.32 -0.79
N ILE A 27 -4.15 14.84 -1.87
CA ILE A 27 -4.81 15.18 -3.14
C ILE A 27 -4.99 13.92 -4.01
N PHE A 28 -4.15 12.90 -3.82
CA PHE A 28 -4.27 11.60 -4.47
C PHE A 28 -5.57 10.95 -4.01
N PRO A 29 -6.56 10.88 -4.90
CA PRO A 29 -7.92 10.76 -4.44
C PRO A 29 -8.18 9.35 -3.91
N ARG A 30 -9.15 9.26 -2.99
CA ARG A 30 -9.80 8.06 -2.45
C ARG A 30 -9.95 6.88 -3.44
N HIS A 31 -9.97 7.17 -4.73
CA HIS A 31 -10.12 6.25 -5.86
C HIS A 31 -8.90 5.36 -6.10
N ILE A 32 -7.69 5.73 -5.68
CA ILE A 32 -6.49 4.91 -5.91
C ILE A 32 -6.52 3.61 -5.08
N ILE A 33 -7.22 3.58 -3.95
CA ILE A 33 -7.48 2.35 -3.17
C ILE A 33 -8.35 1.35 -3.96
N LEU A 34 -9.14 1.82 -4.94
CA LEU A 34 -9.95 0.95 -5.80
C LEU A 34 -9.12 0.26 -6.89
N LEU A 35 -7.94 0.77 -7.27
CA LEU A 35 -7.09 0.13 -8.28
C LEU A 35 -6.65 -1.30 -7.90
N PRO A 36 -6.06 -1.55 -6.70
CA PRO A 36 -5.73 -2.91 -6.30
C PRO A 36 -6.99 -3.77 -6.09
N ALA A 37 -8.11 -3.19 -5.67
CA ALA A 37 -9.39 -3.90 -5.57
C ALA A 37 -9.90 -4.37 -6.96
N VAL A 38 -9.81 -3.52 -7.99
CA VAL A 38 -10.16 -3.88 -9.38
C VAL A 38 -9.20 -4.93 -9.93
N ALA A 39 -7.90 -4.84 -9.63
CA ALA A 39 -6.92 -5.85 -9.98
C ALA A 39 -7.24 -7.22 -9.34
N LEU A 40 -7.65 -7.23 -8.06
CA LEU A 40 -8.14 -8.43 -7.35
C LEU A 40 -9.43 -8.99 -7.96
N VAL A 41 -10.34 -8.16 -8.49
CA VAL A 41 -11.54 -8.65 -9.21
C VAL A 41 -11.17 -9.29 -10.56
N ILE A 42 -10.18 -8.74 -11.27
CA ILE A 42 -9.67 -9.34 -12.53
C ILE A 42 -9.03 -10.72 -12.25
N ALA A 43 -8.49 -10.95 -11.06
CA ALA A 43 -7.93 -12.24 -10.63
C ALA A 43 -8.93 -13.39 -10.57
N ILE A 44 -10.24 -13.09 -10.54
CA ILE A 44 -11.31 -14.09 -10.52
C ILE A 44 -11.40 -14.84 -11.85
N PHE A 45 -10.95 -14.23 -12.95
CA PHE A 45 -10.88 -14.93 -14.23
C PHE A 45 -9.79 -16.02 -14.20
N PRO A 46 -10.06 -17.22 -14.76
CA PRO A 46 -9.09 -18.31 -14.81
C PRO A 46 -7.97 -17.99 -15.81
N LEU A 47 -7.00 -17.20 -15.36
CA LEU A 47 -5.87 -16.77 -16.16
C LEU A 47 -4.72 -17.79 -16.10
N PRO A 48 -3.88 -17.88 -17.14
CA PRO A 48 -2.74 -18.80 -17.15
C PRO A 48 -1.74 -18.48 -16.02
N TYR A 49 -0.96 -19.47 -15.58
CA TYR A 49 -0.17 -19.43 -14.35
C TYR A 49 0.70 -18.16 -14.17
N GLY A 50 1.26 -17.63 -15.26
CA GLY A 50 2.06 -16.40 -15.22
C GLY A 50 1.30 -15.14 -14.79
N TYR A 51 -0.01 -15.07 -15.01
CA TYR A 51 -0.82 -13.93 -14.59
C TYR A 51 -1.00 -13.85 -13.07
N TYR A 52 -1.03 -14.99 -12.37
CA TYR A 52 -1.10 -14.99 -10.91
C TYR A 52 0.18 -14.41 -10.28
N THR A 53 1.34 -14.64 -10.91
CA THR A 53 2.60 -14.04 -10.47
C THR A 53 2.63 -12.52 -10.71
N LEU A 54 2.12 -12.06 -11.86
CA LEU A 54 1.99 -10.62 -12.13
C LEU A 54 1.00 -9.94 -11.18
N LEU A 55 -0.14 -10.58 -10.90
CA LEU A 55 -1.13 -10.08 -9.96
C LEU A 55 -0.52 -9.91 -8.56
N ARG A 56 0.20 -10.93 -8.08
CA ARG A 56 0.95 -10.87 -6.82
C ARG A 56 1.91 -9.69 -6.76
N LEU A 57 2.68 -9.48 -7.85
CA LEU A 57 3.56 -8.32 -8.00
C LEU A 57 2.81 -7.01 -7.84
N VAL A 58 1.67 -6.88 -8.53
CA VAL A 58 0.82 -5.68 -8.47
C VAL A 58 0.31 -5.46 -7.04
N ILE A 59 -0.27 -6.49 -6.41
CA ILE A 59 -0.79 -6.41 -5.03
C ILE A 59 0.33 -6.03 -4.05
N THR A 60 1.50 -6.67 -4.14
CA THR A 60 2.65 -6.36 -3.30
C THR A 60 3.15 -4.94 -3.52
N ALA A 61 3.25 -4.47 -4.77
CA ALA A 61 3.66 -3.11 -5.08
C ALA A 61 2.70 -2.08 -4.51
N PHE A 62 1.39 -2.28 -4.66
CA PHE A 62 0.37 -1.40 -4.07
C PHE A 62 0.40 -1.44 -2.55
N ALA A 63 0.47 -2.61 -1.92
CA ALA A 63 0.53 -2.74 -0.47
C ALA A 63 1.78 -2.06 0.12
N ALA A 64 2.95 -2.22 -0.51
CA ALA A 64 4.17 -1.53 -0.11
C ALA A 64 4.06 0.00 -0.28
N PHE A 65 3.46 0.46 -1.38
CA PHE A 65 3.23 1.88 -1.62
C PHE A 65 2.31 2.52 -0.57
N PHE A 66 1.20 1.85 -0.22
CA PHE A 66 0.29 2.30 0.85
C PHE A 66 0.97 2.29 2.23
N ALA A 67 1.75 1.27 2.55
CA ALA A 67 2.50 1.21 3.80
C ALA A 67 3.50 2.38 3.92
N TYR A 68 4.21 2.71 2.82
CA TYR A 68 5.14 3.83 2.78
C TYR A 68 4.44 5.19 2.98
N ILE A 69 3.29 5.37 2.35
CA ILE A 69 2.46 6.57 2.51
C ILE A 69 2.00 6.74 3.96
N GLU A 70 1.39 5.69 4.53
CA GLU A 70 0.84 5.72 5.89
C GLU A 70 1.94 5.97 6.92
N TYR A 71 3.12 5.35 6.73
CA TYR A 71 4.30 5.59 7.56
C TYR A 71 4.80 7.03 7.45
N GLY A 72 4.83 7.61 6.24
CA GLY A 72 5.25 8.99 6.02
C GLY A 72 4.31 10.02 6.65
N GLN A 73 3.00 9.76 6.68
CA GLN A 73 2.01 10.66 7.26
C GLN A 73 1.99 10.60 8.79
N HIS A 74 1.98 9.40 9.37
CA HIS A 74 1.84 9.25 10.81
C HIS A 74 3.17 9.24 11.56
N LYS A 75 4.31 9.09 10.86
CA LYS A 75 5.65 8.85 11.43
C LYS A 75 5.67 7.77 12.52
N ALA A 76 4.67 6.91 12.52
CA ALA A 76 4.41 5.90 13.51
C ALA A 76 3.96 4.64 12.80
N PHE A 77 4.35 3.49 13.34
CA PHE A 77 3.87 2.20 12.87
C PHE A 77 2.43 2.00 13.36
N THR A 78 1.47 2.60 12.65
CA THR A 78 0.04 2.35 12.87
C THR A 78 -0.28 0.89 12.52
N GLY A 79 -1.30 0.30 13.16
CA GLY A 79 -1.72 -1.08 12.88
C GLY A 79 -2.03 -1.36 11.39
N TRP A 80 -2.43 -0.33 10.64
CA TRP A 80 -2.61 -0.39 9.19
C TRP A 80 -1.31 -0.56 8.40
N VAL A 81 -0.23 0.12 8.79
CA VAL A 81 1.12 -0.05 8.20
C VAL A 81 1.55 -1.50 8.34
N PHE A 82 1.40 -2.07 9.53
CA PHE A 82 1.73 -3.46 9.80
C PHE A 82 0.88 -4.43 8.96
N GLY A 83 -0.44 -4.17 8.85
CA GLY A 83 -1.34 -4.96 8.00
C GLY A 83 -0.90 -4.96 6.53
N PHE A 84 -0.57 -3.80 5.96
CA PHE A 84 -0.11 -3.70 4.58
C PHE A 84 1.26 -4.35 4.35
N ILE A 85 2.19 -4.24 5.30
CA ILE A 85 3.48 -4.95 5.23
C ILE A 85 3.26 -6.46 5.27
N CYS A 86 2.37 -6.97 6.12
CA CYS A 86 2.02 -8.39 6.15
C CYS A 86 1.44 -8.86 4.81
N VAL A 87 0.53 -8.08 4.20
CA VAL A 87 -0.02 -8.39 2.87
C VAL A 87 1.08 -8.35 1.81
N ALA A 88 1.94 -7.34 1.80
CA ALA A 88 3.04 -7.22 0.84
C ALA A 88 4.00 -8.42 0.92
N LEU A 89 4.33 -8.87 2.14
CA LEU A 89 5.17 -10.04 2.38
C LEU A 89 4.48 -11.34 1.94
N LEU A 90 3.19 -11.50 2.24
CA LEU A 90 2.42 -12.69 1.89
C LEU A 90 2.26 -12.86 0.37
N PHE A 91 2.04 -11.75 -0.34
CA PHE A 91 1.86 -11.74 -1.78
C PHE A 91 3.18 -11.63 -2.57
N ASN A 92 4.33 -11.61 -1.88
CA ASN A 92 5.61 -11.36 -2.51
C ASN A 92 5.97 -12.46 -3.54
N PRO A 93 6.24 -12.14 -4.82
CA PRO A 93 6.66 -13.11 -5.83
C PRO A 93 7.98 -13.83 -5.51
N LEU A 94 8.82 -13.27 -4.63
CA LEU A 94 10.14 -13.80 -4.29
C LEU A 94 10.07 -15.14 -3.54
N ILE A 95 8.96 -15.41 -2.84
CA ILE A 95 8.70 -16.69 -2.18
C ILE A 95 7.47 -17.30 -2.83
N PRO A 96 7.62 -18.07 -3.93
CA PRO A 96 6.48 -18.73 -4.56
C PRO A 96 5.91 -19.80 -3.62
N VAL A 97 4.86 -19.44 -2.88
CA VAL A 97 4.16 -20.37 -2.00
C VAL A 97 3.23 -21.24 -2.85
N HIS A 98 3.54 -22.53 -2.94
CA HIS A 98 2.74 -23.55 -3.60
C HIS A 98 1.53 -23.95 -2.74
N LEU A 99 0.55 -23.06 -2.63
CA LEU A 99 -0.74 -23.33 -2.00
C LEU A 99 -1.79 -23.72 -3.05
N SER A 100 -2.81 -24.46 -2.62
CA SER A 100 -3.97 -24.81 -3.45
C SER A 100 -4.72 -23.55 -3.91
N ARG A 101 -5.42 -23.64 -5.06
CA ARG A 101 -6.24 -22.53 -5.57
C ARG A 101 -7.26 -22.02 -4.54
N SER A 102 -7.84 -22.93 -3.75
CA SER A 102 -8.83 -22.60 -2.72
C SER A 102 -8.20 -21.77 -1.60
N SER A 103 -6.98 -22.11 -1.18
CA SER A 103 -6.25 -21.35 -0.16
C SER A 103 -5.90 -19.94 -0.64
N TRP A 104 -5.43 -19.79 -1.90
CA TRP A 104 -5.15 -18.48 -2.48
C TRP A 104 -6.41 -17.61 -2.59
N PHE A 105 -7.54 -18.19 -2.99
CA PHE A 105 -8.82 -17.48 -3.02
C PHE A 105 -9.21 -16.88 -1.65
N ILE A 106 -9.00 -17.63 -0.56
CA ILE A 106 -9.26 -17.14 0.80
C ILE A 106 -8.32 -15.98 1.14
N LEU A 107 -7.04 -16.08 0.79
CA LEU A 107 -6.07 -15.00 1.02
C LEU A 107 -6.41 -13.73 0.22
N ASP A 108 -6.79 -13.88 -1.04
CA ASP A 108 -7.24 -12.79 -1.90
C ASP A 108 -8.47 -12.09 -1.29
N LEU A 109 -9.42 -12.87 -0.76
CA LEU A 109 -10.60 -12.36 -0.08
C LEU A 109 -10.26 -11.59 1.21
N ILE A 110 -9.31 -12.09 2.01
CA ILE A 110 -8.82 -11.41 3.22
C ILE A 110 -8.14 -10.09 2.83
N ALA A 111 -7.28 -10.10 1.80
CA ALA A 111 -6.61 -8.91 1.31
C ALA A 111 -7.61 -7.87 0.81
N ALA A 112 -8.61 -8.28 0.01
CA ALA A 112 -9.70 -7.42 -0.45
C ALA A 112 -10.48 -6.82 0.74
N GLY A 113 -10.78 -7.63 1.76
CA GLY A 113 -11.42 -7.18 2.99
C GLY A 113 -10.58 -6.14 3.75
N ALA A 114 -9.26 -6.33 3.82
CA ALA A 114 -8.35 -5.39 4.46
C ALA A 114 -8.33 -4.03 3.74
N PHE A 115 -8.25 -4.02 2.40
CA PHE A 115 -8.35 -2.81 1.60
C PHE A 115 -9.70 -2.10 1.76
N ALA A 116 -10.81 -2.86 1.78
CA ALA A 116 -12.14 -2.30 1.99
C ALA A 116 -12.33 -1.70 3.40
N ALA A 117 -11.78 -2.36 4.43
CA ALA A 117 -11.79 -1.85 5.79
C ALA A 117 -10.97 -0.57 5.93
N TYR A 118 -9.78 -0.52 5.30
CA TYR A 118 -8.95 0.68 5.24
C TYR A 118 -9.70 1.82 4.55
N TRP A 119 -10.36 1.56 3.42
CA TRP A 119 -11.18 2.55 2.73
C TRP A 119 -12.29 3.13 3.62
N LYS A 120 -13.01 2.28 4.36
CA LYS A 120 -14.05 2.72 5.31
C LYS A 120 -13.48 3.53 6.46
N PHE A 121 -12.31 3.15 6.98
CA PHE A 121 -11.61 3.87 8.03
C PHE A 121 -11.17 5.27 7.55
N PHE A 122 -10.60 5.34 6.35
CA PHE A 122 -10.16 6.60 5.73
C PHE A 122 -11.35 7.53 5.43
N ASP A 123 -12.49 6.97 5.01
CA ASP A 123 -13.73 7.74 4.80
C ASP A 123 -14.23 8.39 6.09
N LYS A 124 -14.17 7.66 7.21
CA LYS A 124 -14.55 8.17 8.52
C LYS A 124 -13.65 9.34 8.96
N ILE A 125 -12.35 9.24 8.74
CA ILE A 125 -11.38 10.30 9.04
C ILE A 125 -11.61 11.55 8.19
N SER A 126 -11.94 11.41 6.91
CA SER A 126 -12.17 12.58 6.04
C SER A 126 -13.47 13.34 6.34
N ARG A 127 -14.38 12.75 7.12
CA ARG A 127 -15.68 13.32 7.48
C ARG A 127 -15.75 13.85 8.91
N ALA A 128 -14.67 13.71 9.69
CA ALA A 128 -14.54 14.22 11.04
C ALA A 128 -13.73 15.52 11.03
#